data_AF-A0A1S6XRY0-F1
#
_entry.id   AF-A0A1S6XRY0-F1
#
_cell.length_a   1.000
_cell.length_b   1.000
_cell.length_c   1.000
_cell.angle_alpha   90.00
_cell.angle_beta   90.00
_cell.angle_gamma   90.00
#
_symmetry.space_group_name_H-M   'P 1'
#
loop_
_entity.id
_entity.type
_entity.pdbx_description
1 polymer ?
#
loop_
_entity_poly.entity_id
_entity_poly.type
_entity_poly.pdbx_seq_one_letter_code
_entity_poly.pdbx_strand_id
1 'polypeptide(L)'
;MPRLLERAGSGREGKGSITGVYAVLVDGDDHNDPISDAIRGILDGHIVLDRAIAAQGRFPAVDIPASISRLAPHSWTDEQRILVQNLKEMIFRYEETRDLRAMGAYRAGTDQVLDQAIFLVPSIYAAMKQSPDMPLVHDPYDELAKLLKSQ
;
A
#
# COMPACT_ATOMS: atom_id res chain seq x y z
N MET A 1 -15.58 -14.11 16.74
CA MET A 1 -14.63 -13.64 15.71
C MET A 1 -13.20 -14.17 15.93
N PRO A 2 -12.54 -14.00 17.10
CA PRO A 2 -11.13 -14.37 17.26
C PRO A 2 -10.82 -15.85 16.94
N ARG A 3 -11.64 -16.78 17.45
CA ARG A 3 -11.49 -18.23 17.24
C ARG A 3 -11.46 -18.68 15.77
N LEU A 4 -12.04 -17.91 14.85
CA LEU A 4 -11.98 -18.25 13.42
C LEU A 4 -10.67 -17.76 12.80
N LEU A 5 -10.28 -16.52 13.11
CA LEU A 5 -9.10 -15.87 12.57
C LEU A 5 -7.81 -16.56 13.05
N GLU A 6 -7.78 -16.98 14.32
CA GLU A 6 -6.64 -17.64 14.98
C GLU A 6 -6.37 -19.07 14.48
N ARG A 7 -7.20 -19.62 13.59
CA ARG A 7 -6.97 -20.95 12.99
C ARG A 7 -6.00 -20.90 11.80
N ALA A 8 -5.82 -19.73 11.21
CA ALA A 8 -4.80 -19.50 10.19
C ALA A 8 -3.44 -19.29 10.87
N GLY A 9 -2.36 -19.54 10.13
CA GLY A 9 -0.99 -19.40 10.62
C GLY A 9 -0.08 -20.54 10.19
N SER A 10 1.17 -20.47 10.67
CA SER A 10 2.16 -21.51 10.43
C SER A 10 1.82 -22.78 11.20
N GLY A 11 1.86 -23.93 10.53
CA GLY A 11 1.80 -25.22 11.19
C GLY A 11 3.05 -25.52 12.00
N ARG A 12 3.08 -26.70 12.64
CA ARG A 12 4.30 -27.21 13.28
C ARG A 12 5.42 -27.39 12.26
N GLU A 13 6.66 -27.50 12.73
CA GLU A 13 7.82 -27.75 11.88
C GLU A 13 7.59 -28.95 10.93
N GLY A 14 7.93 -28.76 9.65
CA GLY A 14 7.66 -29.74 8.60
C GLY A 14 6.18 -29.90 8.20
N LYS A 15 5.27 -29.05 8.71
CA LYS A 15 3.88 -28.94 8.26
C LYS A 15 3.69 -27.68 7.42
N GLY A 16 2.61 -27.67 6.63
CA GLY A 16 2.25 -26.50 5.82
C GLY A 16 1.79 -25.30 6.66
N SER A 17 1.50 -24.20 5.98
CA SER A 17 0.94 -22.98 6.56
C SER A 17 -0.40 -22.63 5.92
N ILE A 18 -1.20 -21.82 6.62
CA ILE A 18 -2.44 -21.25 6.11
C ILE A 18 -2.33 -19.73 6.19
N THR A 19 -2.30 -19.06 5.03
CA THR A 19 -2.43 -17.59 4.94
C THR A 19 -3.89 -17.24 4.70
N GLY A 20 -4.53 -16.54 5.64
CA GLY A 20 -5.93 -16.11 5.54
C GLY A 20 -6.05 -14.70 4.99
N VAL A 21 -6.91 -14.49 4.00
CA VAL A 21 -7.35 -13.15 3.56
C VAL A 21 -8.83 -13.00 3.90
N TYR A 22 -9.15 -12.02 4.72
CA TYR A 22 -10.50 -11.80 5.23
C TYR A 22 -11.06 -10.51 4.64
N ALA A 23 -12.09 -10.64 3.79
CA ALA A 23 -12.80 -9.48 3.24
C ALA A 23 -13.72 -8.90 4.32
N VAL A 24 -13.56 -7.61 4.59
CA VAL A 24 -14.39 -6.86 5.52
C VAL A 24 -15.03 -5.72 4.74
N LEU A 25 -16.35 -5.63 4.82
CA LEU A 25 -17.09 -4.49 4.28
C LEU A 25 -17.22 -3.45 5.38
N VAL A 26 -16.59 -2.29 5.18
CA VAL A 26 -16.76 -1.11 6.03
C VAL A 26 -17.77 -0.20 5.34
N ASP A 27 -18.81 0.23 6.06
CA ASP A 27 -19.78 1.15 5.51
C ASP A 27 -19.12 2.54 5.33
N GLY A 28 -19.34 3.16 4.18
CA GLY A 28 -18.41 4.10 3.55
C GLY A 28 -18.08 5.38 4.33
N ASP A 29 -18.83 5.70 5.40
CA ASP A 29 -18.71 6.93 6.16
C ASP A 29 -18.24 6.71 7.62
N ASP A 30 -18.01 5.46 8.06
CA ASP A 30 -17.59 5.18 9.44
C ASP A 30 -16.23 4.46 9.52
N HIS A 31 -15.16 5.25 9.52
CA HIS A 31 -13.81 4.75 9.83
C HIS A 31 -13.66 4.23 11.27
N ASN A 32 -14.65 4.46 12.13
CA ASN A 32 -14.73 3.99 13.52
C ASN A 32 -15.71 2.82 13.68
N ASP A 33 -16.02 2.07 12.62
CA ASP A 33 -16.78 0.81 12.77
C ASP A 33 -16.05 -0.09 13.79
N PRO A 34 -16.68 -0.41 14.94
CA PRO A 34 -16.09 -1.25 15.99
C PRO A 34 -15.60 -2.60 15.46
N ILE A 35 -16.18 -3.11 14.38
CA ILE A 35 -15.78 -4.36 13.73
C ILE A 35 -14.44 -4.18 13.02
N SER A 36 -14.27 -3.09 12.26
CA SER A 36 -13.02 -2.78 11.56
C SER A 36 -11.86 -2.63 12.55
N ASP A 37 -12.07 -1.91 13.64
CA ASP A 37 -11.05 -1.70 14.66
C ASP A 37 -10.69 -2.99 15.43
N ALA A 38 -11.69 -3.81 15.77
CA ALA A 38 -11.45 -5.12 16.38
C ALA A 38 -10.64 -6.04 15.45
N ILE A 39 -10.94 -6.04 14.14
CA ILE A 39 -10.24 -6.85 13.15
C ILE A 39 -8.81 -6.35 12.95
N ARG A 40 -8.60 -5.03 12.85
CA ARG A 40 -7.26 -4.40 12.79
C ARG A 40 -6.43 -4.71 14.02
N GLY A 41 -7.05 -4.87 15.20
CA GLY A 41 -6.37 -5.31 16.42
C GLY A 41 -5.85 -6.74 16.34
N ILE A 42 -6.61 -7.65 15.72
CA ILE A 42 -6.34 -9.09 15.70
C ILE A 42 -5.42 -9.51 14.54
N LEU A 43 -5.59 -8.92 13.35
CA LEU A 43 -4.86 -9.36 12.14
C LEU A 43 -3.44 -8.79 12.04
N ASP A 44 -2.59 -9.49 11.30
CA ASP A 44 -1.20 -9.09 11.02
C ASP A 44 -1.06 -7.97 9.96
N GLY A 45 -2.17 -7.39 9.50
CA GLY A 45 -2.19 -6.36 8.48
C GLY A 45 -3.58 -6.18 7.87
N HIS A 46 -3.68 -5.22 6.96
CA HIS A 46 -4.89 -4.97 6.17
C HIS A 46 -4.53 -4.25 4.87
N ILE A 47 -5.37 -4.46 3.85
CA ILE A 47 -5.33 -3.77 2.57
C ILE A 47 -6.62 -2.97 2.47
N VAL A 48 -6.51 -1.65 2.41
CA VAL A 48 -7.66 -0.74 2.25
C VAL A 48 -7.91 -0.53 0.77
N LEU A 49 -9.15 -0.80 0.34
CA LEU A 49 -9.62 -0.47 -0.99
C LEU A 49 -10.49 0.79 -0.90
N ASP A 50 -10.09 1.83 -1.62
CA ASP A 50 -10.73 3.15 -1.54
C ASP A 50 -11.55 3.47 -2.79
N ARG A 51 -12.78 3.97 -2.58
CA ARG A 51 -13.72 4.28 -3.66
C ARG A 51 -13.25 5.48 -4.49
N ALA A 52 -12.64 6.49 -3.88
CA ALA A 52 -12.15 7.68 -4.58
C ALA A 52 -10.93 7.34 -5.46
N ILE A 53 -10.09 6.38 -5.06
CA ILE A 53 -9.01 5.83 -5.89
C ILE A 53 -9.61 5.07 -7.09
N ALA A 54 -10.61 4.22 -6.88
CA ALA A 54 -11.28 3.50 -7.96
C ALA A 54 -11.95 4.46 -8.96
N ALA A 55 -12.60 5.53 -8.48
CA ALA A 55 -13.24 6.55 -9.31
C ALA A 55 -12.25 7.30 -10.23
N GLN A 56 -10.96 7.32 -9.88
CA GLN A 56 -9.89 7.88 -10.71
C GLN A 56 -9.37 6.88 -11.77
N GLY A 57 -9.94 5.66 -11.84
CA GLY A 57 -9.51 4.62 -12.77
C GLY A 57 -8.16 3.98 -12.40
N ARG A 58 -7.78 4.00 -11.13
CA ARG A 58 -6.60 3.30 -10.61
C ARG A 58 -7.02 1.97 -9.99
N PHE A 59 -6.59 0.87 -10.61
CA PHE A 59 -6.83 -0.49 -10.13
C PHE A 59 -5.52 -1.28 -10.03
N PRO A 60 -5.35 -2.14 -9.01
CA PRO A 60 -6.24 -2.31 -7.85
C PRO A 60 -6.33 -1.01 -7.02
N ALA A 61 -7.51 -0.73 -6.47
CA ALA A 61 -7.83 0.55 -5.83
C ALA A 61 -7.28 0.65 -4.40
N VAL A 62 -6.00 0.28 -4.23
CA VAL A 62 -5.34 0.21 -2.92
C VAL A 62 -4.93 1.60 -2.45
N ASP A 63 -5.36 1.96 -1.25
CA ASP A 63 -4.82 3.06 -0.48
C ASP A 63 -3.55 2.60 0.23
N ILE A 64 -2.39 3.07 -0.24
CA ILE A 64 -1.09 2.64 0.27
C ILE A 64 -0.80 3.21 1.67
N PRO A 65 -0.99 4.52 1.92
CA PRO A 65 -0.86 5.07 3.28
C PRO A 65 -1.77 4.40 4.32
N ALA A 66 -3.01 4.05 3.95
CA ALA A 66 -3.96 3.42 4.86
C ALA A 66 -3.79 1.90 5.00
N SER A 67 -2.92 1.27 4.19
CA SER A 67 -2.66 -0.18 4.24
C SER A 67 -1.38 -0.52 4.98
N ILE A 68 -1.34 -1.71 5.59
CA ILE A 68 -0.16 -2.18 6.31
C ILE A 68 -0.05 -3.71 6.30
N SER A 69 1.18 -4.20 6.25
CA SER A 69 1.54 -5.56 6.65
C SER A 69 2.57 -5.48 7.75
N ARG A 70 2.24 -6.01 8.94
CA ARG A 70 3.13 -6.02 10.12
C ARG A 70 4.28 -7.01 9.96
N LEU A 71 4.10 -8.01 9.10
CA LEU A 71 5.12 -9.02 8.81
C LEU A 71 6.06 -8.62 7.68
N ALA A 72 5.69 -7.64 6.84
CA ALA A 72 6.48 -7.26 5.68
C ALA A 72 7.95 -6.91 5.99
N PRO A 73 8.31 -6.22 7.09
CA PRO A 73 9.71 -5.97 7.44
C PRO A 73 10.56 -7.23 7.62
N HIS A 74 9.96 -8.37 7.93
CA HIS A 74 10.66 -9.66 8.08
C HIS A 74 10.89 -10.37 6.73
N SER A 75 10.25 -9.89 5.66
CA SER A 75 10.31 -10.49 4.32
C SER A 75 11.19 -9.70 3.36
N TRP A 76 11.64 -8.51 3.74
CA TRP A 76 12.46 -7.63 2.90
C TRP A 76 13.94 -7.83 3.15
N THR A 77 14.74 -7.75 2.08
CA THR A 77 16.17 -7.43 2.21
C THR A 77 16.34 -5.99 2.69
N ASP A 78 17.56 -5.61 3.10
CA ASP A 78 17.85 -4.23 3.52
C ASP A 78 17.60 -3.22 2.40
N GLU A 79 17.95 -3.56 1.16
CA GLU A 79 17.72 -2.72 -0.02
C GLU A 79 16.22 -2.55 -0.30
N GLN A 80 15.46 -3.65 -0.25
CA GLN A 80 14.00 -3.62 -0.44
C GLN A 80 13.33 -2.80 0.66
N ARG A 81 13.80 -2.91 1.90
CA ARG A 81 13.29 -2.11 3.02
C ARG A 81 13.51 -0.63 2.78
N ILE A 82 14.72 -0.21 2.39
CA ILE A 82 15.04 1.19 2.09
C ILE A 82 14.16 1.71 0.94
N LEU A 83 14.05 0.94 -0.14
CA LEU A 83 13.21 1.27 -1.29
C LEU A 83 11.75 1.50 -0.86
N VAL A 84 11.15 0.55 -0.14
CA VAL A 84 9.75 0.63 0.29
C VAL A 84 9.52 1.82 1.23
N GLN A 85 10.42 2.09 2.18
CA GLN A 85 10.26 3.23 3.09
C GLN A 85 10.28 4.56 2.34
N ASN A 86 11.23 4.75 1.42
CA ASN A 86 11.30 5.95 0.59
C ASN A 86 10.03 6.12 -0.27
N LEU A 87 9.53 5.03 -0.87
CA LEU A 87 8.29 5.05 -1.64
C LEU A 87 7.09 5.47 -0.78
N LYS A 88 6.96 4.90 0.43
CA LYS A 88 5.87 5.25 1.34
C LYS A 88 5.93 6.70 1.77
N GLU A 89 7.11 7.23 2.06
CA GLU A 89 7.29 8.64 2.42
C GLU A 89 6.89 9.56 1.25
N MET A 90 7.38 9.30 0.04
CA MET A 90 7.03 10.08 -1.14
C MET A 90 5.53 10.03 -1.43
N ILE A 91 4.92 8.83 -1.39
CA ILE A 91 3.48 8.66 -1.61
C ILE A 91 2.69 9.43 -0.55
N PHE A 92 3.07 9.33 0.72
CA PHE A 92 2.40 10.05 1.81
C PHE A 92 2.45 11.57 1.58
N ARG A 93 3.64 12.13 1.29
CA ARG A 93 3.80 13.56 1.00
C ARG A 93 3.01 14.02 -0.21
N TYR A 94 2.99 13.21 -1.28
CA TYR A 94 2.23 13.49 -2.48
C TYR A 94 0.73 13.60 -2.19
N GLU A 95 0.17 12.65 -1.44
CA GLU A 95 -1.25 12.63 -1.10
C GLU A 95 -1.62 13.72 -0.09
N GLU A 96 -0.83 13.90 0.98
CA GLU A 96 -1.06 14.91 2.03
C GLU A 96 -1.11 16.33 1.45
N THR A 97 -0.36 16.59 0.38
CA THR A 97 -0.29 17.91 -0.27
C THR A 97 -1.20 18.07 -1.48
N ARG A 98 -2.09 17.11 -1.77
CA ARG A 98 -2.96 17.15 -2.96
C ARG A 98 -3.75 18.46 -3.08
N ASP A 99 -4.41 18.90 -2.01
CA ASP A 99 -5.24 20.11 -2.01
C ASP A 99 -4.38 21.37 -2.15
N LEU A 100 -3.25 21.44 -1.47
CA LEU A 100 -2.29 22.55 -1.58
C LEU A 100 -1.78 22.69 -3.03
N ARG A 101 -1.47 21.56 -3.68
CA ARG A 101 -1.05 21.53 -5.08
C ARG A 101 -2.18 21.92 -6.03
N ALA A 102 -3.40 21.45 -5.78
CA ALA A 102 -4.58 21.80 -6.59
C ALA A 102 -4.92 23.30 -6.53
N MET A 103 -4.69 23.95 -5.39
CA MET A 103 -4.84 25.41 -5.23
C MET A 103 -3.67 26.23 -5.79
N GLY A 104 -2.61 25.57 -6.29
CA GLY A 104 -1.40 26.26 -6.78
C GLY A 104 -0.53 26.86 -5.67
N ALA A 105 -0.72 26.44 -4.41
CA ALA A 105 0.04 26.94 -3.26
C ALA A 105 1.43 26.28 -3.12
N TYR A 106 1.70 25.21 -3.87
CA TYR A 106 2.99 24.54 -3.89
C TYR A 106 4.09 25.40 -4.54
N ARG A 107 5.28 25.41 -3.93
CA ARG A 107 6.48 26.10 -4.43
C ARG A 107 7.67 25.15 -4.40
N ALA A 108 8.19 24.85 -5.59
CA ALA A 108 9.38 24.01 -5.76
C ALA A 108 10.58 24.57 -4.99
N GLY A 109 11.44 23.67 -4.49
CA GLY A 109 12.67 23.98 -3.75
C GLY A 109 12.48 24.17 -2.25
N THR A 110 11.24 24.12 -1.75
CA THR A 110 10.94 24.29 -0.31
C THR A 110 11.00 22.96 0.44
N ASP A 111 10.57 21.87 -0.21
CA ASP A 111 10.56 20.53 0.34
C ASP A 111 11.07 19.56 -0.74
N GLN A 112 12.31 19.11 -0.56
CA GLN A 112 12.98 18.24 -1.55
C GLN A 112 12.26 16.89 -1.72
N VAL A 113 11.64 16.36 -0.67
CA VAL A 113 10.93 15.08 -0.72
C VAL A 113 9.63 15.26 -1.49
N LEU A 114 8.89 16.35 -1.23
CA LEU A 114 7.69 16.67 -1.97
C LEU A 114 7.99 16.96 -3.45
N ASP A 115 9.05 17.70 -3.73
CA ASP A 115 9.48 18.01 -5.10
C ASP A 115 9.74 16.70 -5.89
N GLN A 116 10.47 15.75 -5.28
CA GLN A 116 10.69 14.42 -5.85
C GLN A 116 9.40 13.63 -5.98
N ALA A 117 8.54 13.66 -4.96
CA ALA A 117 7.28 12.93 -4.95
C ALA A 117 6.34 13.39 -6.06
N ILE A 118 6.26 14.70 -6.33
CA ILE A 118 5.46 15.27 -7.41
C ILE A 118 5.88 14.71 -8.77
N PHE A 119 7.18 14.50 -8.97
CA PHE A 119 7.73 13.95 -10.20
C PHE A 119 7.57 12.42 -10.29
N LEU A 120 7.90 11.68 -9.23
CA LEU A 120 8.01 10.22 -9.27
C LEU A 120 6.71 9.47 -8.95
N VAL A 121 5.88 9.97 -8.03
CA VAL A 121 4.67 9.25 -7.57
C VAL A 121 3.67 8.97 -8.70
N PRO A 122 3.43 9.86 -9.69
CA PRO A 122 2.60 9.51 -10.84
C PRO A 122 3.10 8.26 -11.59
N SER A 123 4.42 8.15 -11.80
CA SER A 123 5.06 7.02 -12.46
C SER A 123 5.00 5.75 -11.60
N ILE A 124 5.18 5.88 -10.29
CA ILE A 124 5.00 4.79 -9.32
C ILE A 124 3.56 4.25 -9.40
N TYR A 125 2.55 5.13 -9.37
CA TYR A 125 1.16 4.72 -9.49
C TYR A 125 0.83 4.11 -10.83
N ALA A 126 1.42 4.60 -11.92
CA ALA A 126 1.26 3.99 -13.24
C ALA A 126 1.82 2.56 -13.26
N ALA A 127 3.00 2.34 -12.67
CA ALA A 127 3.64 1.03 -12.60
C ALA A 127 2.85 0.02 -11.73
N MET A 128 2.17 0.50 -10.69
CA MET A 128 1.37 -0.36 -9.81
C MET A 128 -0.04 -0.66 -10.35
N LYS A 129 -0.45 -0.08 -11.49
CA LYS A 129 -1.74 -0.42 -12.10
C LYS A 129 -1.68 -1.83 -12.64
N GLN A 130 -2.66 -2.65 -12.27
CA GLN A 130 -2.76 -4.05 -12.69
C GLN A 130 -4.17 -4.39 -13.16
N SER A 131 -4.25 -5.22 -14.20
CA SER A 131 -5.49 -5.86 -14.68
C SER A 131 -5.42 -7.37 -14.43
N PRO A 132 -6.56 -8.06 -14.29
CA PRO A 132 -6.58 -9.49 -13.96
C PRO A 132 -5.87 -10.40 -14.96
N ASP A 133 -5.68 -9.94 -16.19
CA ASP A 133 -5.03 -10.64 -17.30
C ASP A 133 -3.51 -10.38 -17.39
N MET A 134 -2.96 -9.49 -16.56
CA MET A 134 -1.53 -9.24 -16.55
C MET A 134 -0.73 -10.46 -16.09
N PRO A 135 0.46 -10.69 -16.67
CA PRO A 135 1.34 -11.74 -16.22
C PRO A 135 1.82 -11.48 -14.78
N LEU A 136 2.18 -12.56 -14.09
CA LEU A 136 2.77 -12.47 -12.76
C LEU A 136 4.09 -11.70 -12.82
N VAL A 137 4.23 -10.71 -11.96
CA VAL A 137 5.49 -10.02 -11.72
C VAL A 137 6.34 -10.85 -10.75
N HIS A 138 7.47 -11.35 -11.22
CA HIS A 138 8.36 -12.21 -10.42
C HIS A 138 9.23 -11.41 -9.43
N ASP A 139 9.69 -10.22 -9.84
CA ASP A 139 10.46 -9.32 -8.98
C ASP A 139 9.90 -7.88 -9.09
N PRO A 140 8.90 -7.56 -8.27
CA PRO A 140 8.26 -6.24 -8.32
C PRO A 140 9.20 -5.12 -7.84
N TYR A 141 10.22 -5.45 -7.04
CA TYR A 141 11.16 -4.46 -6.53
C TYR A 141 12.15 -4.03 -7.61
N ASP A 142 12.72 -4.99 -8.34
CA ASP A 142 13.64 -4.72 -9.44
C ASP A 142 12.94 -4.04 -10.62
N GLU A 143 11.73 -4.48 -10.96
CA GLU A 143 10.94 -3.86 -12.04
C GLU A 143 10.62 -2.38 -11.73
N LEU A 144 10.14 -2.09 -10.51
CA LEU A 144 9.89 -0.73 -10.09
C LEU A 144 11.18 0.10 -10.01
N ALA A 145 12.26 -0.46 -9.47
CA ALA A 145 13.55 0.23 -9.40
C ALA A 145 14.10 0.60 -10.78
N LYS A 146 13.96 -0.27 -11.78
CA LYS A 146 14.35 0.02 -13.17
C LYS A 146 13.50 1.13 -13.77
N LEU A 147 12.19 1.09 -13.54
CA LEU A 147 11.27 2.13 -14.01
C LEU A 147 11.65 3.50 -13.45
N LEU A 148 11.95 3.57 -12.16
CA LEU A 148 12.34 4.83 -11.50
C LEU A 148 13.71 5.36 -11.96
N LYS A 149 14.65 4.47 -12.33
CA LYS A 149 15.95 4.86 -12.90
C LYS A 149 15.87 5.38 -14.33
N SER A 150 14.77 5.11 -15.03
CA SER A 150 14.58 5.48 -16.44
C SER A 150 13.93 6.85 -16.66
N GLN A 151 13.60 7.56 -15.57
CA GLN A 151 12.97 8.87 -15.54
C GLN A 151 13.98 9.95 -15.17
#